data_AF-A0A1C5WBM4-F1
#
_entry.id   AF-A0A1C5WBM4-F1
#
_cell.length_a   1.000
_cell.length_b   1.000
_cell.length_c   1.000
_cell.angle_alpha   90.00
_cell.angle_beta   90.00
_cell.angle_gamma   90.00
#
_symmetry.space_group_name_H-M   'P 1'
#
loop_
_entity.id
_entity.type
_entity.pdbx_description
1 polymer ?
#
loop_
_entity_poly.entity_id
_entity_poly.type
_entity_poly.pdbx_seq_one_letter_code
_entity_poly.pdbx_strand_id
1 'polypeptide(L)'
;MFYSQSLEVLNPAKAIREAKEKEANMDKPRICEVLGVEVGEKFTIADTDYWIEKNGAIFSDGNQRDLVGVSLICDVVNHPDRIIRKPRFTQQEAERAKAIKVLFPEINAIKYDGAWTQCLEIVDGTYFQREVITRHLFPSVEKGQVYTFDEIIGGAQ
;
A
#
# COMPACT_ATOMS: atom_id res chain seq x y z
N MET A 1 -51.95 -15.73 3.56
CA MET A 1 -50.54 -15.93 3.97
C MET A 1 -49.80 -16.50 2.76
N PHE A 2 -48.51 -16.17 2.59
CA PHE A 2 -47.62 -16.58 1.47
C PHE A 2 -47.90 -15.78 0.17
N TYR A 3 -47.02 -14.98 -0.42
CA TYR A 3 -45.56 -14.89 -0.43
C TYR A 3 -45.12 -13.41 -0.49
N SER A 4 -44.42 -12.90 0.52
CA SER A 4 -43.75 -11.60 0.47
C SER A 4 -42.26 -11.70 0.79
N GLN A 5 -41.63 -12.82 0.44
CA GLN A 5 -40.20 -13.06 0.60
C GLN A 5 -39.65 -13.63 -0.71
N SER A 6 -39.38 -12.80 -1.71
CA SER A 6 -38.58 -13.24 -2.89
C SER A 6 -38.01 -12.10 -3.76
N LEU A 7 -38.08 -10.82 -3.36
CA LEU A 7 -37.46 -9.73 -4.15
C LEU A 7 -36.09 -9.27 -3.63
N GLU A 8 -35.55 -9.89 -2.57
CA GLU A 8 -34.13 -9.74 -2.20
C GLU A 8 -33.20 -10.64 -3.03
N VAL A 9 -33.74 -11.43 -3.96
CA VAL A 9 -32.98 -12.43 -4.71
C VAL A 9 -32.53 -11.82 -6.05
N LEU A 10 -31.22 -11.60 -6.17
CA LEU A 10 -30.46 -11.08 -7.33
C LEU A 10 -30.65 -9.59 -7.65
N ASN A 11 -29.78 -8.75 -7.06
CA ASN A 11 -29.38 -7.50 -7.70
C ASN A 11 -28.41 -7.85 -8.85
N PRO A 12 -28.83 -7.79 -10.14
CA PRO A 12 -28.00 -8.20 -11.27
C PRO A 12 -26.75 -7.35 -11.41
N ALA A 13 -26.78 -6.07 -11.00
CA ALA A 13 -25.59 -5.21 -11.03
C ALA A 13 -24.52 -5.68 -10.04
N LYS A 14 -24.93 -6.16 -8.86
CA LYS A 14 -24.03 -6.75 -7.86
C LYS A 14 -23.42 -8.06 -8.38
N ALA A 15 -24.25 -8.94 -8.95
CA ALA A 15 -23.79 -10.22 -9.51
C ALA A 15 -22.82 -10.03 -10.70
N ILE A 16 -23.10 -9.06 -11.59
CA ILE A 16 -22.20 -8.71 -12.69
C ILE A 16 -20.86 -8.17 -12.17
N ARG A 17 -20.88 -7.35 -11.11
CA ARG A 17 -19.66 -6.81 -10.51
C ARG A 17 -18.82 -7.91 -9.87
N GLU A 18 -19.44 -8.77 -9.06
CA GLU A 18 -18.77 -9.91 -8.40
C GLU A 18 -18.21 -10.92 -9.42
N ALA A 19 -18.93 -11.15 -10.53
CA ALA A 19 -18.44 -12.00 -11.62
C ALA A 19 -17.22 -11.39 -12.31
N LYS A 20 -17.21 -10.08 -12.58
CA LYS A 20 -16.06 -9.37 -13.17
C LYS A 20 -14.86 -9.31 -12.22
N GLU A 21 -15.10 -9.09 -10.93
CA GLU A 21 -14.06 -9.12 -9.89
C GLU A 21 -13.43 -10.53 -9.79
N LYS A 22 -14.25 -11.59 -9.86
CA LYS A 22 -13.75 -12.97 -9.91
C LYS A 22 -12.93 -13.24 -11.17
N GLU A 23 -13.43 -12.86 -12.34
CA GLU A 23 -12.75 -13.07 -13.62
C GLU A 23 -11.39 -12.38 -13.66
N ALA A 24 -11.31 -11.12 -13.18
CA ALA A 24 -10.04 -10.39 -13.07
C ALA A 24 -9.06 -10.98 -12.05
N ASN A 25 -9.56 -11.73 -11.05
CA ASN A 25 -8.77 -12.31 -9.97
C ASN A 25 -8.35 -13.77 -10.23
N MET A 26 -8.80 -14.41 -11.33
CA MET A 26 -8.45 -15.80 -11.65
C MET A 26 -6.94 -16.02 -11.89
N ASP A 27 -6.24 -14.99 -12.36
CA ASP A 27 -4.80 -15.06 -12.64
C ASP A 27 -3.93 -14.68 -11.44
N LYS A 28 -4.55 -14.26 -10.32
CA LYS A 28 -3.83 -13.85 -9.11
C LYS A 28 -3.60 -15.07 -8.21
N PRO A 29 -2.36 -15.34 -7.77
CA PRO A 29 -2.09 -16.41 -6.81
C PRO A 29 -2.88 -16.21 -5.52
N ARG A 30 -3.46 -17.30 -4.99
CA ARG A 30 -4.26 -17.26 -3.74
C ARG A 30 -3.48 -16.67 -2.55
N ILE A 31 -2.17 -16.88 -2.51
CA ILE A 31 -1.29 -16.33 -1.47
C ILE A 31 -1.28 -14.80 -1.47
N CYS A 32 -1.43 -14.14 -2.63
CA CYS A 32 -1.53 -12.70 -2.71
C CYS A 32 -2.81 -12.19 -2.02
N GLU A 33 -3.92 -12.90 -2.13
CA GLU A 33 -5.15 -12.55 -1.40
C GLU A 33 -5.01 -12.77 0.12
N VAL A 34 -4.42 -13.89 0.53
CA VAL A 34 -4.21 -14.22 1.95
C VAL A 34 -3.31 -13.18 2.62
N LEU A 35 -2.27 -12.75 1.92
CA LEU A 35 -1.32 -11.76 2.42
C LEU A 35 -1.73 -10.32 2.11
N GLY A 36 -2.77 -10.11 1.30
CA GLY A 36 -3.27 -8.81 0.85
C GLY A 36 -2.27 -8.00 0.02
N VAL A 37 -1.41 -8.66 -0.75
CA VAL A 37 -0.41 -8.03 -1.65
C VAL A 37 -0.80 -8.25 -3.12
N GLU A 38 -0.24 -7.47 -4.03
CA GLU A 38 -0.32 -7.69 -5.47
C GLU A 38 0.87 -8.50 -5.99
N VAL A 39 0.69 -9.11 -7.16
CA VAL A 39 1.79 -9.77 -7.88
C VAL A 39 2.86 -8.74 -8.24
N GLY A 40 4.11 -9.02 -7.89
CA GLY A 40 5.26 -8.15 -8.12
C GLY A 40 5.37 -6.97 -7.14
N GLU A 41 4.41 -6.78 -6.23
CA GLU A 41 4.52 -5.78 -5.17
C GLU A 41 5.60 -6.21 -4.18
N LYS A 42 6.51 -5.28 -3.86
CA LYS A 42 7.49 -5.48 -2.80
C LYS A 42 6.87 -5.21 -1.43
N PHE A 43 7.07 -6.14 -0.50
CA PHE A 43 6.69 -6.00 0.90
C PHE A 43 7.81 -6.50 1.80
N THR A 44 7.91 -5.93 3.00
CA THR A 44 8.99 -6.22 3.93
C THR A 44 8.47 -7.06 5.10
N ILE A 45 9.22 -8.11 5.46
CA ILE A 45 9.01 -8.87 6.69
C ILE A 45 10.34 -8.87 7.45
N ALA A 46 10.30 -8.41 8.71
CA ALA A 46 11.48 -8.07 9.48
C ALA A 46 12.36 -7.07 8.71
N ASP A 47 13.47 -7.53 8.11
CA ASP A 47 14.46 -6.68 7.42
C ASP A 47 14.74 -7.16 5.98
N THR A 48 13.83 -7.93 5.39
CA THR A 48 14.01 -8.48 4.04
C THR A 48 12.79 -8.17 3.18
N ASP A 49 13.07 -7.69 1.96
CA ASP A 49 12.06 -7.42 0.95
C ASP A 49 11.74 -8.69 0.17
N TYR A 50 10.44 -8.94 0.00
CA TYR A 50 9.88 -10.07 -0.71
C TYR A 50 8.91 -9.58 -1.80
N TRP A 51 8.70 -10.40 -2.82
CA TRP A 51 7.62 -10.23 -3.79
C TRP A 51 7.07 -11.58 -4.25
N ILE A 52 5.85 -11.57 -4.80
CA ILE A 52 5.19 -12.78 -5.30
C ILE A 52 5.08 -12.69 -6.83
N GLU A 53 5.57 -13.70 -7.54
CA GLU A 53 5.39 -13.79 -8.99
C GLU A 53 4.02 -14.38 -9.39
N LYS A 54 3.67 -14.30 -10.68
CA LYS A 54 2.38 -14.80 -11.21
C LYS A 54 2.14 -16.29 -10.93
N ASN A 55 3.20 -17.07 -10.75
CA ASN A 55 3.11 -18.50 -10.39
C ASN A 55 2.91 -18.74 -8.88
N GLY A 56 2.84 -17.68 -8.06
CA GLY A 56 2.70 -17.75 -6.61
C GLY A 56 3.99 -18.01 -5.84
N ALA A 57 5.14 -18.11 -6.53
CA ALA A 57 6.43 -18.23 -5.87
C ALA A 57 6.81 -16.91 -5.19
N ILE A 58 7.33 -17.03 -3.96
CA ILE A 58 7.79 -15.89 -3.16
C ILE A 58 9.31 -15.82 -3.30
N PHE A 59 9.80 -14.67 -3.69
CA PHE A 59 11.21 -14.37 -3.86
C PHE A 59 11.65 -13.33 -2.83
N SER A 60 12.95 -13.25 -2.58
CA SER A 60 13.56 -12.24 -1.71
C SER A 60 14.76 -11.60 -2.37
N ASP A 61 15.09 -10.37 -1.98
CA ASP A 61 16.32 -9.69 -2.41
C ASP A 61 17.60 -10.30 -1.80
N GLY A 62 17.49 -11.27 -0.88
CA GLY A 62 18.61 -11.92 -0.22
C GLY A 62 19.41 -12.88 -1.12
N ASN A 63 20.62 -13.27 -0.67
CA ASN A 63 21.56 -14.16 -1.38
C ASN A 63 21.01 -15.56 -1.77
N GLN A 64 19.78 -15.89 -1.39
CA GLN A 64 19.06 -17.07 -1.84
C GLN A 64 17.80 -16.60 -2.56
N ARG A 65 17.89 -16.52 -3.90
CA ARG A 65 16.75 -16.24 -4.77
C ARG A 65 15.67 -17.32 -4.74
N ASP A 66 15.89 -18.41 -4.02
CA ASP A 66 15.02 -19.57 -4.09
C ASP A 66 14.52 -19.95 -2.70
N LEU A 67 13.20 -19.81 -2.53
CA LEU A 67 12.38 -20.40 -1.47
C LEU A 67 12.50 -19.74 -0.09
N VAL A 68 11.51 -18.90 0.18
CA VAL A 68 11.12 -18.55 1.55
C VAL A 68 10.82 -19.82 2.35
N GLY A 69 11.43 -19.94 3.54
CA GLY A 69 11.18 -21.07 4.44
C GLY A 69 9.70 -21.19 4.81
N VAL A 70 9.18 -22.42 4.83
CA VAL A 70 7.76 -22.73 5.14
C VAL A 70 7.28 -22.08 6.44
N SER A 71 8.16 -21.96 7.44
CA SER A 71 7.86 -21.29 8.72
C SER A 71 7.52 -19.81 8.56
N LEU A 72 8.20 -19.08 7.66
CA LEU A 72 7.91 -17.66 7.42
C LEU A 72 6.52 -17.49 6.79
N ILE A 73 6.16 -18.38 5.86
CA ILE A 73 4.83 -18.39 5.23
C ILE A 73 3.75 -18.62 6.29
N CYS A 74 3.93 -19.61 7.18
CA CYS A 74 2.97 -19.84 8.26
C CYS A 74 2.84 -18.64 9.20
N ASP A 75 3.94 -17.95 9.50
CA ASP A 75 3.93 -16.79 10.38
C ASP A 75 3.13 -15.63 9.78
N VAL A 76 3.39 -15.27 8.52
CA VAL A 76 2.69 -14.14 7.88
C VAL A 76 1.25 -14.44 7.48
N VAL A 77 0.90 -15.72 7.29
CA VAL A 77 -0.50 -16.12 7.12
C VAL A 77 -1.29 -15.97 8.42
N ASN A 78 -0.69 -16.31 9.56
CA ASN A 78 -1.33 -16.18 10.87
C ASN A 78 -1.28 -14.75 11.44
N HIS A 79 -0.28 -13.98 11.02
CA HIS A 79 -0.02 -12.61 11.48
C HIS A 79 0.23 -11.68 10.28
N PRO A 80 -0.81 -11.40 9.46
CA PRO A 80 -0.66 -10.56 8.26
C PRO A 80 -0.29 -9.11 8.60
N ASP A 81 -0.49 -8.68 9.85
CA ASP A 81 -0.05 -7.38 10.37
C ASP A 81 1.47 -7.20 10.40
N ARG A 82 2.24 -8.30 10.33
CA ARG A 82 3.71 -8.26 10.25
C ARG A 82 4.23 -7.92 8.86
N ILE A 83 3.36 -7.91 7.85
CA ILE A 83 3.71 -7.49 6.50
C ILE A 83 3.69 -5.96 6.45
N ILE A 84 4.87 -5.38 6.32
CA ILE A 84 5.01 -3.94 6.14
C ILE A 84 4.98 -3.66 4.63
N ARG A 85 3.95 -2.97 4.18
CA ARG A 85 3.79 -2.58 2.77
C ARG A 85 4.30 -1.16 2.57
N LYS A 86 4.89 -0.89 1.41
CA LYS A 86 5.09 0.50 0.99
C LYS A 86 3.73 1.11 0.69
N PRO A 87 3.47 2.37 1.07
CA PRO A 87 2.22 3.02 0.69
C PRO A 87 2.12 3.08 -0.83
N ARG A 88 0.88 2.91 -1.32
CA ARG A 88 0.56 3.11 -2.72
C ARG A 88 0.13 4.56 -2.89
N PHE A 89 1.03 5.39 -3.39
CA PHE A 89 0.72 6.78 -3.67
C PHE A 89 -0.08 6.90 -4.96
N THR A 90 -0.98 7.88 -4.99
CA THR A 90 -1.74 8.22 -6.19
C THR A 90 -0.92 9.14 -7.10
N GLN A 91 -1.23 9.16 -8.41
CA GLN A 91 -0.64 10.14 -9.33
C GLN A 91 -0.83 11.59 -8.86
N GLN A 92 -1.97 11.88 -8.23
CA GLN A 92 -2.23 13.21 -7.67
C GLN A 92 -1.29 13.55 -6.50
N GLU A 93 -0.97 12.59 -5.64
CA GLU A 93 0.03 12.76 -4.58
C GLU A 93 1.42 13.01 -5.17
N ALA A 94 1.80 12.31 -6.25
CA ALA A 94 3.06 12.58 -6.94
C ALA A 94 3.12 13.97 -7.58
N GLU A 95 2.05 14.43 -8.22
CA GLU A 95 1.98 15.79 -8.77
C GLU A 95 2.12 16.86 -7.68
N ARG A 96 1.45 16.67 -6.54
CA ARG A 96 1.60 17.54 -5.36
C ARG A 96 3.01 17.52 -4.81
N ALA A 97 3.62 16.33 -4.68
CA ALA A 97 5.00 16.18 -4.24
C ALA A 97 5.97 16.92 -5.17
N LYS A 98 5.80 16.82 -6.50
CA LYS A 98 6.58 17.57 -7.50
C LYS A 98 6.41 19.09 -7.31
N ALA A 99 5.17 19.56 -7.15
CA ALA A 99 4.90 20.98 -6.95
C ALA A 99 5.54 21.52 -5.67
N ILE A 100 5.42 20.80 -4.55
CA ILE A 100 6.04 21.18 -3.28
C ILE A 100 7.57 21.21 -3.41
N LYS A 101 8.17 20.20 -4.06
CA LYS A 101 9.63 20.15 -4.27
C LYS A 101 10.15 21.32 -5.12
N VAL A 102 9.33 21.86 -6.04
CA VAL A 102 9.69 23.06 -6.82
C VAL A 102 9.53 24.35 -6.00
N LEU A 103 8.47 24.45 -5.19
CA LEU A 103 8.16 25.64 -4.40
C LEU A 103 9.04 25.79 -3.15
N PHE A 104 9.40 24.66 -2.55
CA PHE A 104 10.16 24.55 -1.30
C PHE A 104 11.27 23.51 -1.46
N PRO A 105 12.31 23.79 -2.25
CA PRO A 105 13.37 22.83 -2.55
C PRO A 105 14.15 22.33 -1.33
N GLU A 106 14.13 23.09 -0.23
CA GLU A 106 14.71 22.73 1.06
C GLU A 106 13.91 21.64 1.82
N ILE A 107 12.63 21.45 1.49
CA ILE A 107 11.77 20.43 2.10
C ILE A 107 11.88 19.14 1.29
N ASN A 108 12.27 18.05 1.94
CA ASN A 108 12.51 16.77 1.26
C ASN A 108 11.54 15.66 1.67
N ALA A 109 10.73 15.83 2.72
CA ALA A 109 9.82 14.81 3.19
C ALA A 109 8.51 15.33 3.81
N ILE A 110 7.60 14.41 4.05
CA ILE A 110 6.34 14.60 4.76
C ILE A 110 6.20 13.58 5.89
N LYS A 111 5.62 14.02 7.01
CA LYS A 111 5.28 13.16 8.15
C LYS A 111 3.85 13.39 8.63
N TYR A 112 3.20 12.31 9.07
CA TYR A 112 1.92 12.40 9.77
C TYR A 112 2.07 12.11 11.27
N ASP A 113 1.96 13.14 12.13
CA ASP A 113 2.15 13.05 13.58
C ASP A 113 0.88 12.60 14.37
N GLY A 114 -0.28 12.55 13.72
CA GLY A 114 -1.52 12.04 14.30
C GLY A 114 -2.52 13.07 14.82
N ALA A 115 -2.31 14.37 14.59
CA ALA A 115 -3.22 15.44 15.05
C ALA A 115 -4.08 16.07 13.92
N TRP A 116 -4.55 15.26 12.96
CA TRP A 116 -5.27 15.70 11.74
C TRP A 116 -4.49 16.60 10.77
N THR A 117 -3.23 16.85 11.07
CA THR A 117 -2.31 17.67 10.31
C THR A 117 -1.14 16.82 9.84
N GLN A 118 -0.71 17.05 8.60
CA GLN A 118 0.57 16.54 8.11
C GLN A 118 1.59 17.68 8.19
N CYS A 119 2.83 17.34 8.53
CA CYS A 119 3.90 18.30 8.62
C CYS A 119 4.89 18.03 7.49
N LEU A 120 5.29 19.11 6.82
CA LEU A 120 6.44 19.09 5.92
C LEU A 120 7.71 19.05 6.78
N GLU A 121 8.64 18.16 6.44
CA GLU A 121 9.86 17.93 7.21
C GLU A 121 11.12 18.00 6.32
N ILE A 122 12.22 18.46 6.94
CA ILE A 122 13.57 18.37 6.38
C ILE A 122 14.29 17.23 7.11
N VAL A 123 14.54 16.12 6.42
CA VAL A 123 15.10 14.89 7.00
C VAL A 123 16.58 15.01 7.40
N ASP A 124 17.29 16.06 6.97
CA ASP A 124 18.69 16.33 7.34
C ASP A 124 18.87 17.08 8.69
N GLY A 125 17.83 17.07 9.53
CA GLY A 125 18.01 17.15 10.99
C GLY A 125 18.33 18.52 11.60
N THR A 126 18.12 19.63 10.89
CA THR A 126 18.51 20.97 11.42
C THR A 126 17.41 22.02 11.39
N TYR A 127 16.28 21.80 10.70
CA TYR A 127 15.20 22.77 10.62
C TYR A 127 13.82 22.12 10.66
N PHE A 128 13.03 22.45 11.69
CA PHE A 128 11.61 22.11 11.78
C PHE A 128 10.79 23.28 11.23
N GLN A 129 10.66 23.39 9.91
CA GLN A 129 9.66 24.30 9.34
C GLN A 129 8.31 23.58 9.29
N ARG A 130 7.50 23.77 10.34
CA ARG A 130 6.18 23.16 10.46
C ARG A 130 5.15 23.96 9.67
N GLU A 131 5.20 23.84 8.35
CA GLU A 131 4.03 24.20 7.54
C GLU A 131 3.00 23.08 7.67
N VAL A 132 1.86 23.43 8.25
CA VAL A 132 0.76 22.49 8.47
C VAL A 132 0.00 22.35 7.16
N ILE A 133 0.14 21.20 6.53
CA ILE A 133 -0.66 20.84 5.36
C ILE A 133 -1.82 19.94 5.76
N THR A 134 -2.94 20.13 5.08
CA THR A 134 -4.15 19.33 5.33
C THR A 134 -3.88 17.88 4.96
N ARG A 135 -4.23 16.93 5.86
CA ARG A 135 -4.08 15.49 5.65
C ARG A 135 -4.66 14.98 4.31
N HIS A 136 -5.65 15.67 3.77
CA HIS A 136 -6.27 15.34 2.48
C HIS A 136 -5.33 15.48 1.26
N LEU A 137 -4.19 16.16 1.39
CA LEU A 137 -3.22 16.28 0.29
C LEU A 137 -2.44 14.99 0.06
N PHE A 138 -2.12 14.26 1.14
CA PHE A 138 -1.42 12.98 1.08
C PHE A 138 -2.10 11.91 1.93
N PRO A 139 -3.32 11.47 1.57
CA PRO A 139 -4.06 10.48 2.36
C PRO A 139 -3.32 9.15 2.54
N SER A 140 -2.37 8.82 1.65
CA SER A 140 -1.59 7.58 1.67
C SER A 140 -0.43 7.61 2.68
N VAL A 141 -0.12 8.76 3.27
CA VAL A 141 0.92 8.86 4.32
C VAL A 141 0.38 8.35 5.65
N GLU A 142 0.97 7.26 6.13
CA GLU A 142 0.59 6.59 7.37
C GLU A 142 1.11 7.32 8.62
N LYS A 143 0.40 7.12 9.73
CA LYS A 143 0.72 7.78 11.01
C LYS A 143 2.06 7.29 11.54
N GLY A 144 2.92 8.23 11.93
CA GLY A 144 4.25 7.94 12.48
C GLY A 144 5.30 7.61 11.44
N GLN A 145 4.93 7.52 10.16
CA GLN A 145 5.85 7.28 9.06
C GLN A 145 6.30 8.59 8.40
N VAL A 146 7.51 8.56 7.84
CA VAL A 146 8.11 9.66 7.10
C VAL A 146 8.37 9.17 5.68
N TYR A 147 7.96 9.95 4.68
CA TYR A 147 8.22 9.65 3.27
C TYR A 147 8.88 10.83 2.60
N THR A 148 9.96 10.56 1.89
CA THR A 148 10.58 11.56 1.02
C THR A 148 9.69 11.81 -0.19
N PHE A 149 9.79 13.01 -0.78
CA PHE A 149 9.05 13.29 -2.01
C PHE A 149 9.45 12.38 -3.16
N ASP A 150 10.69 11.92 -3.22
CA ASP A 150 11.14 10.99 -4.25
C ASP A 150 10.51 9.61 -4.10
N GLU A 151 10.30 9.13 -2.86
CA GLU A 151 9.52 7.91 -2.61
C GLU A 151 8.06 8.06 -3.02
N ILE A 152 7.45 9.23 -2.76
CA ILE A 152 6.06 9.51 -3.17
C ILE A 152 5.95 9.56 -4.70
N ILE A 153 6.88 10.23 -5.37
CA ILE A 153 6.89 10.39 -6.83
C ILE A 153 7.19 9.06 -7.52
N GLY A 154 8.14 8.28 -7.01
CA GLY A 154 8.54 6.99 -7.58
C GLY A 154 7.58 5.85 -7.22
N GLY A 155 6.85 5.95 -6.11
CA GLY A 155 5.87 4.97 -5.65
C GLY A 155 4.45 5.20 -6.16
N ALA A 156 4.25 6.19 -7.02
CA ALA A 156 2.93 6.52 -7.54
C ALA A 156 2.48 5.56 -8.63
N GLN A 157 1.29 4.99 -8.45
CA GLN A 157 0.62 4.10 -9.40
C GLN A 157 -0.61 4.79 -9.98
#